data_AF-X2JG71-F1
#
_entry.id   AF-X2JG71-F1
#
_cell.length_a   1.000
_cell.length_b   1.000
_cell.length_c   1.000
_cell.angle_alpha   90.00
_cell.angle_beta   90.00
_cell.angle_gamma   90.00
#
_symmetry.space_group_name_H-M   'P 1'
#
loop_
_entity.id
_entity.type
_entity.pdbx_description
1 polymer ?
#
loop_
_entity_poly.entity_id
_entity_poly.type
_entity_poly.pdbx_seq_one_letter_code
_entity_poly.pdbx_strand_id
1 'polypeptide(L)'
;GMVPWHVVSGMNGAIMVLPREGLHDGKGKALTYDKIYYVGEQDFYVPRDENGKYKKYEAPGDAYEDTVKVMRTLTPTHVVFNGAVGALTGDKAMTAAVGEKVLIAHSQANRDTRPHLIGGHGDYVWTTGKF
;
A
#
# COMPACT_ATOMS: atom_id res chain seq x y z
N GLY A 1 3.91 2.08 -23.22
CA GLY A 1 2.55 1.69 -22.82
C GLY A 1 2.14 2.43 -21.56
N MET A 2 0.84 2.52 -21.28
CA MET A 2 0.29 3.29 -20.15
C MET A 2 0.12 2.47 -18.86
N VAL A 3 0.57 1.20 -18.83
CA VAL A 3 0.49 0.31 -17.66
C VAL A 3 0.99 0.97 -16.37
N PRO A 4 2.24 1.47 -16.28
CA PRO A 4 2.71 2.03 -15.01
C PRO A 4 1.96 3.32 -14.65
N TRP A 5 1.47 4.10 -15.63
CA TRP A 5 0.70 5.31 -15.36
C TRP A 5 -0.62 5.00 -14.65
N HIS A 6 -1.35 3.97 -15.10
CA HIS A 6 -2.57 3.52 -14.40
C HIS A 6 -2.24 3.00 -12.99
N VAL A 7 -1.19 2.18 -12.84
CA VAL A 7 -0.80 1.63 -11.54
C VAL A 7 -0.43 2.73 -10.55
N VAL A 8 0.43 3.68 -10.93
CA VAL A 8 0.85 4.79 -10.04
C VAL A 8 -0.22 5.87 -9.87
N SER A 9 -1.30 5.81 -10.66
CA SER A 9 -2.51 6.62 -10.46
C SER A 9 -3.53 5.95 -9.53
N GLY A 10 -3.13 4.86 -8.84
CA GLY A 10 -3.95 4.20 -7.83
C GLY A 10 -4.81 3.05 -8.35
N MET A 11 -4.68 2.63 -9.60
CA MET A 11 -5.45 1.51 -10.16
C MET A 11 -4.81 0.15 -9.82
N ASN A 12 -4.72 -0.14 -8.52
CA ASN A 12 -4.24 -1.42 -8.02
C ASN A 12 -4.94 -1.76 -6.69
N GLY A 13 -4.87 -3.04 -6.31
CA GLY A 13 -5.46 -3.57 -5.10
C GLY A 13 -4.91 -4.97 -4.83
N ALA A 14 -5.49 -5.66 -3.85
CA ALA A 14 -5.11 -7.02 -3.52
C ALA A 14 -6.31 -7.96 -3.44
N ILE A 15 -6.07 -9.23 -3.75
CA ILE A 15 -6.97 -10.33 -3.48
C ILE A 15 -6.30 -11.28 -2.50
N MET A 16 -7.04 -11.73 -1.50
CA MET A 16 -6.59 -12.74 -0.56
C MET A 16 -7.40 -14.02 -0.80
N VAL A 17 -6.72 -15.09 -1.17
CA VAL A 17 -7.31 -16.41 -1.38
C VAL A 17 -6.89 -17.29 -0.22
N LEU A 18 -7.79 -17.52 0.73
CA LEU A 18 -7.51 -18.34 1.91
C LEU A 18 -7.49 -19.84 1.55
N PRO A 19 -6.60 -20.65 2.16
CA PRO A 19 -6.76 -22.10 2.20
C PRO A 19 -8.12 -22.45 2.77
N ARG A 20 -8.68 -23.59 2.35
CA ARG A 20 -10.04 -24.00 2.75
C ARG A 20 -10.14 -24.20 4.27
N GLU A 21 -9.04 -24.61 4.88
CA GLU A 21 -8.83 -24.88 6.29
C GLU A 21 -8.33 -23.66 7.10
N GLY A 22 -8.11 -22.51 6.45
CA GLY A 22 -7.55 -21.32 7.08
C GLY A 22 -6.02 -21.28 7.11
N LEU A 23 -5.47 -20.27 7.78
CA LEU A 23 -4.02 -20.05 7.86
C LEU A 23 -3.37 -21.04 8.82
N HIS A 24 -2.13 -21.42 8.54
CA HIS A 24 -1.35 -22.36 9.35
C HIS A 24 0.07 -21.83 9.56
N ASP A 25 0.67 -22.10 10.72
CA ASP A 25 2.09 -21.83 10.94
C ASP A 25 2.98 -22.81 10.14
N GLY A 26 4.30 -22.59 10.18
CA GLY A 26 5.26 -23.47 9.50
C GLY A 26 5.32 -24.92 10.03
N LYS A 27 4.54 -25.26 11.06
CA LYS A 27 4.40 -26.60 11.65
C LYS A 27 2.99 -27.18 11.45
N GLY A 28 2.13 -26.52 10.66
CA GLY A 28 0.76 -26.96 10.40
C GLY A 28 -0.21 -26.70 11.55
N LYS A 29 0.09 -25.80 12.49
CA LYS A 29 -0.87 -25.39 13.53
C LYS A 29 -1.74 -24.25 13.03
N ALA A 30 -3.04 -24.33 13.27
CA ALA A 30 -3.99 -23.30 12.83
C ALA A 30 -3.67 -21.92 13.42
N LEU A 31 -3.73 -20.89 12.58
CA LEU A 31 -3.63 -19.48 12.92
C LEU A 31 -4.96 -18.80 12.60
N THR A 32 -5.62 -18.28 13.63
CA THR A 32 -6.87 -17.52 13.49
C THR A 32 -6.60 -16.07 13.89
N TYR A 33 -7.04 -15.12 13.08
CA TYR A 33 -7.03 -13.70 13.43
C TYR A 33 -8.43 -13.25 13.87
N ASP A 34 -8.47 -12.28 14.79
CA ASP A 34 -9.70 -11.67 15.28
C ASP A 34 -10.10 -10.47 14.42
N LYS A 35 -9.10 -9.79 13.84
CA LYS A 35 -9.28 -8.66 12.93
C LYS A 35 -8.37 -8.77 11.72
N ILE A 36 -8.81 -8.20 10.61
CA ILE A 36 -8.00 -8.03 9.40
C ILE A 36 -8.05 -6.58 8.93
N TYR A 37 -6.88 -6.04 8.56
CA TYR A 37 -6.75 -4.77 7.87
C TYR A 37 -6.07 -4.98 6.52
N TYR A 38 -6.46 -4.16 5.54
CA TYR A 38 -5.78 -4.03 4.26
C TYR A 38 -5.16 -2.64 4.15
N VAL A 39 -3.85 -2.60 3.90
CA VAL A 39 -3.06 -1.40 3.68
C VAL A 39 -2.54 -1.41 2.24
N GLY A 40 -3.06 -0.50 1.43
CA GLY A 40 -2.53 -0.24 0.10
C GLY A 40 -1.50 0.89 0.17
N GLU A 41 -0.25 0.60 -0.15
CA GLU A 41 0.80 1.61 -0.27
C GLU A 41 0.93 2.06 -1.73
N GLN A 42 0.94 3.37 -1.94
CA GLN A 42 1.00 3.98 -3.25
C GLN A 42 2.16 4.96 -3.37
N ASP A 43 3.00 4.76 -4.38
CA ASP A 43 4.00 5.73 -4.82
C ASP A 43 3.41 6.64 -5.92
N PHE A 44 3.31 7.94 -5.64
CA PHE A 44 2.78 8.97 -6.54
C PHE A 44 3.88 9.87 -7.11
N TYR A 45 3.72 10.24 -8.38
CA TYR A 45 4.68 11.03 -9.16
C TYR A 45 4.05 12.35 -9.64
N VAL A 46 3.72 13.25 -8.71
CA VAL A 46 2.98 14.49 -8.98
C VAL A 46 3.91 15.57 -9.57
N PRO A 47 3.66 16.07 -10.80
CA PRO A 47 4.50 17.10 -11.41
C PRO A 47 4.50 18.43 -10.66
N ARG A 48 5.63 19.15 -10.76
CA ARG A 48 5.79 20.52 -10.25
C ARG A 48 5.98 21.51 -11.39
N ASP A 49 5.56 22.75 -11.17
CA ASP A 49 5.86 23.88 -12.05
C ASP A 49 7.29 24.41 -11.82
N GLU A 50 7.68 25.43 -12.58
CA GLU A 50 9.01 26.07 -12.50
C GLU A 50 9.29 26.71 -11.13
N ASN A 51 8.25 27.02 -10.37
CA ASN A 51 8.33 27.58 -9.02
C ASN A 51 8.35 26.49 -7.93
N GLY A 52 8.32 25.20 -8.32
CA GLY A 52 8.33 24.05 -7.41
C GLY A 52 6.97 23.71 -6.81
N LYS A 53 5.87 24.33 -7.25
CA LYS A 53 4.51 24.02 -6.78
C LYS A 53 3.92 22.85 -7.55
N TYR A 54 3.22 21.94 -6.87
CA TYR A 54 2.53 20.84 -7.55
C TYR A 54 1.46 21.34 -8.52
N LYS A 55 1.49 20.82 -9.75
CA LYS A 55 0.56 21.17 -10.83
C LYS A 55 -0.83 20.57 -10.57
N LYS A 56 -1.86 21.25 -11.07
CA LYS A 56 -3.24 20.74 -11.17
C LYS A 56 -3.62 20.67 -12.65
N TYR A 57 -4.46 19.71 -12.98
CA TYR A 57 -4.88 19.39 -14.34
C TYR A 57 -6.40 19.28 -14.39
N GLU A 58 -7.01 19.55 -15.54
CA GLU A 58 -8.47 19.53 -15.70
C GLU A 58 -9.00 18.12 -15.96
N ALA A 59 -8.26 17.33 -16.74
CA ALA A 59 -8.55 15.92 -17.00
C ALA A 59 -7.35 15.02 -16.67
N PRO A 60 -7.56 13.71 -16.43
CA PRO A 60 -6.47 12.76 -16.21
C PRO A 60 -5.45 12.73 -17.35
N GLY A 61 -5.92 12.83 -18.61
CA GLY A 61 -5.06 12.80 -19.79
C GLY A 61 -4.06 13.95 -19.86
N ASP A 62 -4.44 15.14 -19.36
CA ASP A 62 -3.61 16.35 -19.43
C ASP A 62 -2.34 16.21 -18.57
N ALA A 63 -2.39 15.38 -17.53
CA ALA A 63 -1.26 15.12 -16.64
C ALA A 63 -0.27 14.09 -17.19
N TYR A 64 -0.62 13.37 -18.27
CA TYR A 64 0.08 12.16 -18.67
C TYR A 64 1.57 12.39 -18.96
N GLU A 65 1.90 13.33 -19.84
CA GLU A 65 3.28 13.57 -20.27
C GLU A 65 4.18 14.00 -19.10
N ASP A 66 3.72 14.98 -18.32
CA ASP A 66 4.44 15.48 -17.16
C ASP A 66 4.62 14.39 -16.09
N THR A 67 3.58 13.60 -15.83
CA THR A 67 3.63 12.50 -14.84
C THR A 67 4.63 11.44 -15.29
N VAL A 68 4.62 11.06 -16.57
CA VAL A 68 5.60 10.12 -17.13
C VAL A 68 7.03 10.64 -16.99
N LYS A 69 7.25 11.96 -17.17
CA LYS A 69 8.56 12.58 -16.95
C LYS A 69 9.02 12.44 -15.50
N VAL A 70 8.13 12.65 -14.53
CA VAL A 70 8.44 12.47 -13.10
C VAL A 70 8.66 11.00 -12.75
N MET A 71 7.82 10.08 -13.26
CA MET A 71 7.97 8.64 -13.06
C MET A 71 9.35 8.12 -13.47
N ARG A 72 9.88 8.62 -14.60
CA ARG A 72 11.22 8.25 -15.10
C ARG A 72 12.37 8.64 -14.18
N THR A 73 12.15 9.53 -13.21
CA THR A 73 13.15 9.86 -12.17
C THR A 73 13.26 8.78 -11.10
N LEU A 74 12.31 7.84 -11.04
CA LEU A 74 12.19 6.80 -10.01
C LEU A 74 12.12 7.34 -8.58
N THR A 75 11.84 8.63 -8.44
CA THR A 75 11.77 9.34 -7.16
C THR A 75 10.33 9.77 -6.94
N PRO A 76 9.53 9.01 -6.15
CA PRO A 76 8.16 9.38 -5.88
C PRO A 76 8.10 10.69 -5.09
N THR A 77 7.15 11.52 -5.44
CA THR A 77 6.86 12.77 -4.71
C THR A 77 6.15 12.53 -3.40
N HIS A 78 5.36 11.45 -3.34
CA HIS A 78 4.65 11.01 -2.15
C HIS A 78 4.61 9.49 -2.14
N VAL A 79 4.76 8.92 -0.96
CA VAL A 79 4.49 7.51 -0.69
C VAL A 79 3.50 7.49 0.47
N VAL A 80 2.30 6.94 0.23
CA VAL A 80 1.16 7.07 1.15
C VAL A 80 0.45 5.75 1.34
N PHE A 81 -0.13 5.55 2.52
CA PHE A 81 -1.09 4.50 2.76
C PHE A 81 -2.50 5.00 2.42
N ASN A 82 -3.30 4.13 1.81
CA ASN A 82 -4.73 4.32 1.53
C ASN A 82 -5.06 5.68 0.87
N GLY A 83 -4.17 6.13 -0.03
CA GLY A 83 -4.42 7.24 -0.96
C GLY A 83 -4.06 8.65 -0.47
N ALA A 84 -3.70 8.86 0.80
CA ALA A 84 -3.34 10.20 1.30
C ALA A 84 -2.38 10.18 2.50
N VAL A 85 -1.65 11.29 2.68
CA VAL A 85 -0.86 11.52 3.90
C VAL A 85 -1.80 11.51 5.11
N GLY A 86 -1.49 10.68 6.10
CA GLY A 86 -2.30 10.56 7.32
C GLY A 86 -3.63 9.81 7.15
N ALA A 87 -3.88 9.12 6.03
CA ALA A 87 -5.16 8.45 5.77
C ALA A 87 -5.55 7.40 6.83
N LEU A 88 -4.57 6.79 7.50
CA LEU A 88 -4.75 5.78 8.56
C LEU A 88 -4.39 6.34 9.95
N THR A 89 -4.70 7.61 10.21
CA THR A 89 -4.40 8.31 11.48
C THR A 89 -5.64 9.02 12.04
N GLY A 90 -5.55 9.52 13.27
CA GLY A 90 -6.66 10.22 13.95
C GLY A 90 -7.88 9.31 14.05
N ASP A 91 -9.03 9.81 13.61
CA ASP A 91 -10.30 9.06 13.63
C ASP A 91 -10.29 7.81 12.73
N LYS A 92 -9.34 7.72 11.79
CA LYS A 92 -9.15 6.57 10.89
C LYS A 92 -8.00 5.65 11.33
N ALA A 93 -7.48 5.85 12.54
CA ALA A 93 -6.45 4.97 13.08
C ALA A 93 -6.97 3.53 13.18
N MET A 94 -6.13 2.56 12.79
CA MET A 94 -6.41 1.15 13.02
C MET A 94 -6.44 0.88 14.53
N THR A 95 -7.36 0.03 14.98
CA THR A 95 -7.57 -0.24 16.42
C THR A 95 -7.50 -1.73 16.72
N ALA A 96 -6.90 -2.05 17.87
CA ALA A 96 -6.88 -3.39 18.43
C ALA A 96 -6.91 -3.30 19.96
N ALA A 97 -7.35 -4.36 20.61
CA ALA A 97 -7.23 -4.54 22.06
C ALA A 97 -6.08 -5.52 22.37
N VAL A 98 -5.51 -5.40 23.58
CA VAL A 98 -4.52 -6.37 24.06
C VAL A 98 -5.11 -7.77 24.02
N GLY A 99 -4.40 -8.70 23.39
CA GLY A 99 -4.82 -10.10 23.20
C GLY A 99 -5.52 -10.38 21.86
N GLU A 100 -5.94 -9.36 21.10
CA GLU A 100 -6.44 -9.57 19.74
C GLU A 100 -5.30 -9.88 18.77
N LYS A 101 -5.53 -10.86 17.89
CA LYS A 101 -4.64 -11.21 16.78
C LYS A 101 -5.10 -10.46 15.53
N VAL A 102 -4.21 -9.66 14.95
CA VAL A 102 -4.52 -8.83 13.78
C VAL A 102 -3.73 -9.33 12.58
N LEU A 103 -4.42 -9.65 11.49
CA LEU A 103 -3.81 -9.87 10.18
C LEU A 103 -3.74 -8.53 9.43
N ILE A 104 -2.55 -8.13 8.98
CA ILE A 104 -2.37 -6.93 8.16
C ILE A 104 -1.92 -7.36 6.77
N ALA A 105 -2.83 -7.30 5.80
CA ALA A 105 -2.49 -7.46 4.39
C ALA A 105 -1.91 -6.15 3.86
N HIS A 106 -0.71 -6.21 3.29
CA HIS A 106 -0.02 -5.05 2.72
C HIS A 106 0.27 -5.27 1.24
N SER A 107 -0.05 -4.30 0.39
CA SER A 107 0.27 -4.37 -1.05
C SER A 107 1.07 -3.17 -1.52
N GLN A 108 1.96 -3.43 -2.46
CA GLN A 108 2.65 -2.42 -3.26
C GLN A 108 2.77 -3.01 -4.68
N ALA A 109 2.25 -2.30 -5.69
CA ALA A 109 2.14 -2.82 -7.06
C ALA A 109 3.26 -2.37 -8.03
N ASN A 110 4.13 -1.44 -7.64
CA ASN A 110 5.09 -0.77 -8.52
C ASN A 110 6.52 -0.62 -7.95
N ARG A 111 6.68 -0.61 -6.62
CA ARG A 111 7.93 -0.27 -5.93
C ARG A 111 8.06 -1.04 -4.62
N ASP A 112 9.27 -1.44 -4.27
CA ASP A 112 9.53 -2.14 -3.02
C ASP A 112 9.19 -1.29 -1.79
N THR A 113 8.70 -1.98 -0.75
CA THR A 113 8.43 -1.43 0.58
C THR A 113 8.90 -2.41 1.66
N ARG A 114 9.01 -1.91 2.89
CA ARG A 114 9.49 -2.64 4.07
C ARG A 114 8.61 -2.30 5.27
N PRO A 115 7.40 -2.89 5.37
CA PRO A 115 6.46 -2.62 6.45
C PRO A 115 7.09 -2.90 7.82
N HIS A 116 6.74 -2.08 8.80
CA HIS A 116 7.22 -2.22 10.18
C HIS A 116 6.16 -1.74 11.16
N LEU A 117 6.00 -2.46 12.27
CA LEU A 117 5.12 -2.09 13.37
C LEU A 117 5.96 -1.59 14.53
N ILE A 118 6.05 -0.26 14.72
CA ILE A 118 6.83 0.34 15.80
C ILE A 118 6.27 -0.12 17.15
N GLY A 119 7.14 -0.70 18.00
CA GLY A 119 6.77 -1.23 19.32
C GLY A 119 6.15 -2.63 19.29
N GLY A 120 6.03 -3.26 18.12
CA GLY A 120 5.54 -4.63 17.94
C GLY A 120 6.44 -5.45 17.02
N HIS A 121 5.89 -6.57 16.54
CA HIS A 121 6.55 -7.47 15.60
C HIS A 121 5.55 -8.05 14.60
N GLY A 122 6.03 -8.68 13.53
CA GLY A 122 5.25 -9.62 12.74
C GLY A 122 5.51 -11.03 13.25
N ASP A 123 4.63 -11.57 14.10
CA ASP A 123 4.83 -12.90 14.71
C ASP A 123 4.87 -14.01 13.64
N TYR A 124 4.04 -13.87 12.60
CA TYR A 124 4.02 -14.72 11.42
C TYR A 124 3.93 -13.83 10.18
N VAL A 125 4.88 -13.97 9.25
CA VAL A 125 4.97 -13.12 8.06
C VAL A 125 5.16 -13.96 6.81
N TRP A 126 4.19 -13.90 5.91
CA TRP A 126 4.33 -14.38 4.53
C TRP A 126 4.74 -13.20 3.65
N THR A 127 6.04 -12.89 3.62
CA THR A 127 6.58 -11.72 2.90
C THR A 127 6.26 -11.72 1.41
N THR A 128 6.14 -12.90 0.79
CA THR A 128 5.77 -13.08 -0.63
C THR A 128 4.26 -13.21 -0.85
N GLY A 129 3.46 -13.12 0.22
CA GLY A 129 2.00 -13.21 0.19
C GLY A 129 1.48 -14.54 -0.33
N LYS A 130 2.16 -15.65 -0.03
CA LYS A 130 1.74 -17.02 -0.31
C LYS A 130 1.81 -17.82 0.99
N PHE A 131 0.70 -18.44 1.37
CA PHE A 131 0.48 -19.16 2.62
C PHE A 131 -0.35 -20.41 2.37
#